data_AF-A0AAJ2SKV2-F1
#
_entry.id   AF-A0AAJ2SKV2-F1
#
_cell.length_a   1.000
_cell.length_b   1.000
_cell.length_c   1.000
_cell.angle_alpha   90.00
_cell.angle_beta   90.00
_cell.angle_gamma   90.00
#
_symmetry.space_group_name_H-M   'P 1'
#
loop_
_entity.id
_entity.type
_entity.pdbx_description
1 polymer ?
#
loop_
_entity_poly.entity_id
_entity_poly.type
_entity_poly.pdbx_seq_one_letter_code
_entity_poly.pdbx_strand_id
1 'polypeptide(L)'
;MNRTSDMYPADLPASSALSGVSWAAIFAGAAAAAALSLILVVLGFGLGFSAVSPWAGSGISAKGLGISTIVWLAFTQIVASGLGGYIAGRLRVKWSNMHGDEVYFRDTAHGFLAWAVATLVTATLVVGSVSSIVSGGVQAGASVAGGAASAMTMAAGTAASQGGADDYGYFVDSLFRDDRPAAVSDDAAHATVTRIFVQTLTHDGQLAAEDRTYLAQLVAQRTNLTQADAERRVDEVFAKARKAVEDAKLAAKQAADTASKVAAWTALWMFVALLCGAFFASLAATFGGRRRDAVVYLEPAGYIPVSAPTAIR
;
A
#
# COMPACT_ATOMS: atom_id res chain seq x y z
N MET A 1 61.01 -10.63 50.82
CA MET A 1 61.11 -11.07 49.42
C MET A 1 59.73 -11.42 48.89
N ASN A 2 59.34 -10.70 47.83
CA ASN A 2 58.25 -10.92 46.87
C ASN A 2 57.22 -12.02 47.16
N ARG A 3 56.00 -11.61 47.55
CA ARG A 3 54.80 -12.22 46.95
C ARG A 3 54.56 -11.45 45.65
N THR A 4 54.90 -12.08 44.53
CA THR A 4 54.34 -11.68 43.24
C THR A 4 52.83 -11.84 43.37
N SER A 5 52.13 -10.71 43.41
CA SER A 5 50.71 -10.68 43.08
C SER A 5 50.63 -10.99 41.60
N ASP A 6 50.59 -12.28 41.26
CA ASP A 6 50.12 -12.74 39.95
C ASP A 6 48.62 -12.47 39.92
N MET A 7 48.30 -11.18 39.78
CA MET A 7 47.03 -10.69 39.29
C MET A 7 46.98 -11.17 37.85
N TYR A 8 46.50 -12.39 37.63
CA TYR A 8 45.97 -12.75 36.32
C TYR A 8 44.86 -11.73 36.04
N PRO A 9 45.01 -10.84 35.03
CA PRO A 9 43.84 -10.18 34.51
C PRO A 9 43.03 -11.31 33.85
N ALA A 10 42.02 -11.81 34.56
CA ALA A 10 41.05 -12.72 33.98
C ALA A 10 40.44 -12.00 32.78
N ASP A 11 40.87 -12.42 31.59
CA ASP A 11 40.18 -12.31 30.31
C ASP A 11 39.54 -10.96 29.96
N LEU A 12 40.36 -9.92 29.78
CA LEU A 12 39.99 -8.71 29.04
C LEU A 12 40.37 -8.72 27.53
N PRO A 13 40.11 -9.80 26.75
CA PRO A 13 40.03 -9.64 25.28
C PRO A 13 38.69 -10.08 24.66
N ALA A 14 37.78 -10.75 25.38
CA ALA A 14 36.56 -11.31 24.76
C ALA A 14 35.43 -10.28 24.57
N SER A 15 35.30 -9.30 25.47
CA SER A 15 34.20 -8.32 25.48
C SER A 15 34.41 -7.15 24.52
N SER A 16 35.64 -6.85 24.09
CA SER A 16 35.96 -5.81 23.10
C SER A 16 35.82 -6.28 21.64
N ALA A 17 35.71 -7.58 21.39
CA ALA A 17 35.58 -8.17 20.05
C ALA A 17 34.12 -8.30 19.56
N LEU A 18 33.12 -8.02 20.41
CA LEU A 18 31.71 -8.16 20.06
C LEU A 18 31.14 -6.81 19.57
N SER A 19 30.43 -6.85 18.44
CA SER A 19 29.77 -5.67 17.87
C SER A 19 28.77 -5.06 18.88
N GLY A 20 28.75 -3.72 18.95
CA GLY A 20 27.73 -2.95 19.68
C GLY A 20 26.29 -3.23 19.20
N VAL A 21 26.17 -3.74 17.97
CA VAL A 21 24.91 -4.06 17.29
C VAL A 21 24.78 -5.58 17.10
N SER A 22 23.72 -6.16 17.68
CA SER A 22 23.36 -7.57 17.49
C SER A 22 22.34 -7.71 16.36
N TRP A 23 22.83 -7.95 15.15
CA TRP A 23 21.97 -8.15 13.97
C TRP A 23 21.04 -9.35 14.09
N ALA A 24 21.48 -10.44 14.73
CA ALA A 24 20.63 -11.60 14.98
C ALA A 24 19.40 -11.23 15.84
N ALA A 25 19.58 -10.42 16.88
CA ALA A 25 18.48 -9.94 17.72
C ALA A 25 17.54 -9.01 16.94
N ILE A 26 18.10 -8.12 16.11
CA ILE A 26 17.34 -7.22 15.23
C ILE A 26 16.48 -8.03 14.24
N PHE A 27 17.06 -9.02 13.55
CA PHE A 27 16.32 -9.85 12.61
C PHE A 27 15.26 -10.72 13.28
N ALA A 28 15.55 -11.28 14.47
CA ALA A 28 14.56 -12.03 15.24
C ALA A 28 13.37 -11.14 15.64
N GLY A 29 13.65 -9.92 16.12
CA GLY A 29 12.62 -8.94 16.43
C GLY A 29 11.82 -8.50 15.19
N ALA A 30 12.50 -8.25 14.07
CA ALA A 30 11.87 -7.89 12.80
C ALA A 30 10.96 -9.01 12.26
N ALA A 31 11.41 -10.26 12.33
CA ALA A 31 10.62 -11.43 11.93
C ALA A 31 9.36 -11.58 12.80
N ALA A 32 9.48 -11.39 14.12
CA ALA A 32 8.34 -11.43 15.02
C ALA A 32 7.34 -10.29 14.74
N ALA A 33 7.83 -9.07 14.51
CA ALA A 33 7.00 -7.94 14.12
C ALA A 33 6.27 -8.20 12.79
N ALA A 34 6.97 -8.71 11.77
CA ALA A 34 6.40 -9.02 10.48
C ALA A 34 5.33 -10.12 10.56
N ALA A 35 5.61 -11.22 11.27
CA ALA A 35 4.68 -12.32 11.45
C ALA A 35 3.40 -11.88 12.17
N LEU A 36 3.53 -11.12 13.26
CA LEU A 36 2.36 -10.61 14.00
C LEU A 36 1.60 -9.56 13.18
N SER A 37 2.30 -8.68 12.45
CA SER A 37 1.66 -7.73 11.55
C SER A 37 0.81 -8.44 10.50
N LEU A 38 1.33 -9.51 9.89
CA LEU A 38 0.60 -10.29 8.90
C LEU A 38 -0.67 -10.91 9.48
N ILE A 39 -0.58 -11.51 10.67
CA ILE A 39 -1.75 -12.08 11.36
C ILE A 39 -2.82 -11.02 11.62
N LEU A 40 -2.44 -9.85 12.13
CA LEU A 40 -3.36 -8.76 12.46
C LEU A 40 -3.95 -8.09 11.22
N VAL A 41 -3.20 -8.01 10.13
CA VAL A 41 -3.70 -7.52 8.83
C VAL A 41 -4.73 -8.48 8.27
N VAL A 42 -4.46 -9.79 8.26
CA VAL A 42 -5.42 -10.82 7.81
C VAL A 42 -6.70 -10.77 8.65
N LEU A 43 -6.57 -10.64 9.98
CA LEU A 43 -7.72 -10.46 10.87
C LEU A 43 -8.51 -9.18 10.54
N GLY A 44 -7.81 -8.07 10.28
CA GLY A 44 -8.42 -6.81 9.90
C GLY A 44 -9.24 -6.91 8.61
N PHE A 45 -8.75 -7.65 7.62
CA PHE A 45 -9.51 -7.93 6.40
C PHE A 45 -10.79 -8.72 6.70
N GLY A 46 -10.71 -9.77 7.53
CA GLY A 46 -11.89 -10.55 7.92
C GLY A 46 -12.95 -9.69 8.62
N LEU A 47 -12.53 -8.84 9.56
CA LEU A 47 -13.42 -7.90 10.25
C LEU A 47 -14.01 -6.85 9.30
N GLY A 48 -13.21 -6.32 8.38
CA GLY A 48 -13.63 -5.33 7.39
C GLY A 48 -14.68 -5.90 6.42
N PHE A 49 -14.45 -7.08 5.86
CA PHE A 49 -15.42 -7.73 4.98
C PHE A 49 -16.71 -8.09 5.69
N SER A 50 -16.65 -8.47 6.98
CA SER A 50 -17.86 -8.72 7.78
C SER A 50 -18.68 -7.46 8.07
N ALA A 51 -18.08 -6.26 7.99
CA ALA A 51 -18.76 -5.00 8.29
C ALA A 51 -19.44 -4.36 7.07
N VAL A 52 -19.04 -4.75 5.85
CA VAL A 52 -19.57 -4.21 4.59
C VAL A 52 -20.75 -5.07 4.12
N SER A 53 -21.86 -4.42 3.74
CA SER A 53 -23.03 -5.10 3.18
C SER A 53 -23.23 -4.70 1.72
N PRO A 54 -23.63 -5.63 0.83
CA PRO A 54 -23.99 -5.32 -0.55
C PRO A 54 -25.38 -4.66 -0.68
N TRP A 55 -26.20 -4.66 0.38
CA TRP A 55 -27.56 -4.12 0.34
C TRP A 55 -27.59 -2.64 0.74
N ALA A 56 -28.28 -1.83 -0.06
CA ALA A 56 -28.42 -0.39 0.18
C ALA A 56 -28.99 -0.09 1.58
N GLY A 57 -28.35 0.84 2.29
CA GLY A 57 -28.78 1.26 3.63
C GLY A 57 -28.39 0.32 4.77
N SER A 58 -27.57 -0.71 4.52
CA SER A 58 -27.08 -1.63 5.54
C SER A 58 -25.55 -1.70 5.56
N GLY A 59 -24.97 -2.09 6.70
CA GLY A 59 -23.52 -2.13 6.90
C GLY A 59 -22.91 -0.79 7.32
N ILE A 60 -21.59 -0.78 7.50
CA ILE A 60 -20.85 0.43 7.90
C ILE A 60 -20.74 1.43 6.73
N SER A 61 -20.82 2.72 7.03
CA SER A 61 -20.60 3.77 6.01
C SER A 61 -19.14 3.75 5.50
N ALA A 62 -18.89 4.23 4.28
CA ALA A 62 -17.54 4.34 3.73
C ALA A 62 -16.59 5.16 4.63
N LYS A 63 -17.10 6.24 5.23
CA LYS A 63 -16.35 7.04 6.20
C LYS A 63 -16.04 6.26 7.47
N GLY A 64 -17.01 5.50 7.98
CA GLY A 64 -16.83 4.64 9.15
C GLY A 64 -15.79 3.54 8.91
N LEU A 65 -15.86 2.88 7.75
CA LEU A 65 -14.88 1.86 7.35
C LEU A 65 -13.46 2.43 7.22
N GLY A 66 -13.33 3.63 6.65
CA GLY A 66 -12.05 4.31 6.54
C GLY A 66 -11.43 4.60 7.91
N ILE A 67 -12.22 5.14 8.84
CA ILE A 67 -11.76 5.44 10.21
C ILE A 67 -11.40 4.15 10.95
N SER A 68 -12.24 3.10 10.88
CA SER A 68 -11.96 1.83 11.55
C SER A 68 -10.69 1.17 11.01
N THR A 69 -10.46 1.27 9.70
CA THR A 69 -9.24 0.76 9.05
C THR A 69 -7.99 1.49 9.56
N ILE A 70 -8.03 2.82 9.64
CA ILE A 70 -6.92 3.62 10.18
C ILE A 70 -6.61 3.23 11.63
N VAL A 71 -7.64 3.14 12.47
CA VAL A 71 -7.48 2.75 13.89
C VAL A 71 -6.89 1.34 14.01
N TRP A 72 -7.39 0.40 13.19
CA TRP A 72 -6.90 -0.98 13.21
C TRP A 72 -5.45 -1.10 12.74
N LEU A 73 -5.05 -0.37 11.71
CA LEU A 73 -3.67 -0.35 11.23
C LEU A 73 -2.73 0.31 12.24
N ALA A 74 -3.16 1.39 12.92
CA ALA A 74 -2.41 2.00 14.00
C ALA A 74 -2.23 1.03 15.18
N PHE A 75 -3.29 0.33 15.57
CA PHE A 75 -3.23 -0.73 16.59
C PHE A 75 -2.24 -1.83 16.18
N THR A 76 -2.32 -2.29 14.93
CA THR A 76 -1.41 -3.30 14.39
C THR A 76 0.06 -2.84 14.47
N GLN A 77 0.35 -1.61 14.06
CA GLN A 77 1.69 -1.04 14.15
C GLN A 77 2.22 -1.01 15.58
N ILE A 78 1.40 -0.58 16.54
CA ILE A 78 1.80 -0.49 17.95
C ILE A 78 2.11 -1.87 18.51
N VAL A 79 1.20 -2.84 18.35
CA VAL A 79 1.32 -4.16 18.98
C VAL A 79 2.41 -4.99 18.32
N ALA A 80 2.47 -5.00 16.99
CA ALA A 80 3.46 -5.79 16.26
C ALA A 80 4.88 -5.23 16.44
N SER A 81 5.04 -3.91 16.33
CA SER A 81 6.34 -3.26 16.51
C SER A 81 6.79 -3.35 17.97
N GLY A 82 5.87 -3.22 18.93
CA GLY A 82 6.14 -3.44 20.34
C GLY A 82 6.65 -4.86 20.64
N LEU A 83 6.01 -5.90 20.08
CA LEU A 83 6.48 -7.28 20.23
C LEU A 83 7.88 -7.47 19.63
N GLY A 84 8.11 -6.99 18.40
CA GLY A 84 9.41 -7.11 17.75
C GLY A 84 10.51 -6.38 18.51
N GLY A 85 10.24 -5.17 18.97
CA GLY A 85 11.16 -4.40 19.81
C GLY A 85 11.48 -5.10 21.12
N TYR A 86 10.46 -5.63 21.81
CA TYR A 86 10.65 -6.42 23.03
C TYR A 86 11.60 -7.60 22.82
N ILE A 87 11.40 -8.36 21.74
CA ILE A 87 12.24 -9.51 21.39
C ILE A 87 13.67 -9.06 21.06
N ALA A 88 13.83 -8.00 20.26
CA ALA A 88 15.14 -7.46 19.91
C ALA A 88 15.94 -7.01 21.15
N GLY A 89 15.28 -6.30 22.07
CA GLY A 89 15.89 -5.90 23.34
C GLY A 89 16.26 -7.10 24.21
N ARG A 90 15.38 -8.11 24.29
CA ARG A 90 15.61 -9.30 25.14
C ARG A 90 16.72 -10.21 24.62
N LEU A 91 16.90 -10.31 23.30
CA LEU A 91 17.89 -11.19 22.67
C LEU A 91 19.26 -10.53 22.43
N ARG A 92 19.37 -9.19 22.55
CA ARG A 92 20.65 -8.49 22.44
C ARG A 92 21.61 -8.97 23.54
N VAL A 93 22.90 -9.11 23.24
CA VAL A 93 23.95 -9.49 24.20
C VAL A 93 24.03 -8.51 25.40
N LYS A 94 24.17 -9.04 26.62
CA LYS A 94 24.40 -8.27 27.86
C LYS A 94 25.86 -7.86 27.96
N TRP A 95 26.12 -6.59 28.29
CA TRP A 95 27.45 -6.05 28.53
C TRP A 95 27.53 -5.64 30.01
N SER A 96 28.41 -6.29 30.77
CA SER A 96 28.47 -6.17 32.24
C SER A 96 29.15 -4.90 32.76
N ASN A 97 29.97 -4.22 31.93
CA ASN A 97 30.83 -3.10 32.35
C ASN A 97 30.44 -1.74 31.71
N MET A 98 29.18 -1.54 31.34
CA MET A 98 28.71 -0.31 30.66
C MET A 98 27.82 0.53 31.57
N HIS A 99 27.91 1.87 31.45
CA HIS A 99 27.02 2.80 32.13
C HIS A 99 25.56 2.56 31.72
N GLY A 100 24.63 2.81 32.65
CA GLY A 100 23.20 2.55 32.44
C GLY A 100 22.61 3.26 31.21
N ASP A 101 23.01 4.51 30.96
CA ASP A 101 22.48 5.31 29.83
C ASP A 101 22.82 4.70 28.47
N GLU A 102 24.01 4.13 28.33
CA GLU A 102 24.45 3.45 27.10
C GLU A 102 23.67 2.14 26.89
N VAL A 103 23.33 1.43 27.97
CA VAL A 103 22.46 0.24 27.89
C VAL A 103 21.07 0.62 27.38
N TYR A 104 20.50 1.72 27.88
CA TYR A 104 19.21 2.24 27.42
C TYR A 104 19.24 2.64 25.94
N PHE A 105 20.24 3.41 25.51
CA PHE A 105 20.40 3.81 24.11
C PHE A 105 20.50 2.59 23.18
N ARG A 106 21.30 1.59 23.56
CA ARG A 106 21.44 0.38 22.74
C ARG A 106 20.15 -0.43 22.69
N ASP A 107 19.42 -0.57 23.80
CA ASP A 107 18.15 -1.29 23.78
C ASP A 107 17.10 -0.57 22.92
N THR A 108 16.96 0.75 23.03
CA THR A 108 16.05 1.51 22.15
C THR A 108 16.45 1.41 20.68
N ALA A 109 17.75 1.51 20.38
CA ALA A 109 18.27 1.37 19.02
C ALA A 109 17.99 -0.01 18.41
N HIS A 110 18.10 -1.10 19.18
CA HIS A 110 17.78 -2.44 18.67
C HIS A 110 16.29 -2.60 18.36
N GLY A 111 15.42 -2.01 19.19
CA GLY A 111 13.98 -1.95 18.91
C GLY A 111 13.66 -1.16 17.65
N PHE A 112 14.23 0.04 17.52
CA PHE A 112 14.08 0.87 16.34
C PHE A 112 14.58 0.17 15.06
N LEU A 113 15.76 -0.46 15.10
CA LEU A 113 16.32 -1.17 13.96
C LEU A 113 15.48 -2.40 13.58
N ALA A 114 14.92 -3.13 14.56
CA ALA A 114 14.00 -4.24 14.28
C ALA A 114 12.73 -3.76 13.56
N TRP A 115 12.16 -2.64 14.01
CA TRP A 115 11.05 -1.99 13.31
C TRP A 115 11.43 -1.53 11.89
N ALA A 116 12.60 -0.91 11.73
CA ALA A 116 13.07 -0.42 10.44
C ALA A 116 13.25 -1.56 9.44
N VAL A 117 13.88 -2.68 9.85
CA VAL A 117 14.04 -3.87 9.00
C VAL A 117 12.68 -4.46 8.63
N ALA A 118 11.77 -4.65 9.58
CA ALA A 118 10.43 -5.17 9.29
C ALA A 118 9.64 -4.26 8.32
N THR A 119 9.74 -2.95 8.50
CA THR A 119 9.09 -1.95 7.65
C THR A 119 9.67 -1.94 6.24
N LEU A 120 11.00 -1.99 6.09
CA LEU A 120 11.67 -2.05 4.79
C LEU A 120 11.34 -3.34 4.05
N VAL A 121 11.35 -4.49 4.72
CA VAL A 121 10.93 -5.77 4.11
C VAL A 121 9.47 -5.70 3.67
N THR A 122 8.59 -5.11 4.48
CA THR A 122 7.20 -4.92 4.08
C THR A 122 7.11 -4.01 2.86
N ALA A 123 7.82 -2.88 2.85
CA ALA A 123 7.84 -1.94 1.73
C ALA A 123 8.36 -2.56 0.44
N THR A 124 9.41 -3.39 0.49
CA THR A 124 9.92 -4.09 -0.71
C THR A 124 8.93 -5.13 -1.23
N LEU A 125 8.24 -5.86 -0.35
CA LEU A 125 7.18 -6.79 -0.75
C LEU A 125 5.97 -6.05 -1.37
N VAL A 126 5.60 -4.89 -0.82
CA VAL A 126 4.53 -4.03 -1.35
C VAL A 126 4.90 -3.52 -2.74
N VAL A 127 6.08 -2.92 -2.89
CA VAL A 127 6.53 -2.35 -4.17
C VAL A 127 6.71 -3.45 -5.23
N GLY A 128 7.28 -4.60 -4.83
CA GLY A 128 7.50 -5.74 -5.73
C GLY A 128 6.20 -6.38 -6.24
N SER A 129 5.10 -6.29 -5.49
CA SER A 129 3.80 -6.83 -5.90
C SER A 129 3.00 -5.89 -6.82
N VAL A 130 3.41 -4.63 -6.98
CA VAL A 130 2.78 -3.68 -7.93
C VAL A 130 3.24 -3.91 -9.37
N SER A 131 4.47 -4.40 -9.59
CA SER A 131 5.04 -4.60 -10.92
C SER A 131 4.38 -5.71 -11.74
N SER A 132 3.62 -6.63 -11.13
CA SER A 132 2.87 -7.68 -11.84
C SER A 132 1.51 -7.23 -12.39
N ILE A 133 1.04 -6.02 -12.05
CA ILE A 133 -0.29 -5.52 -12.44
C ILE A 133 -0.26 -4.72 -13.77
N VAL A 134 0.92 -4.25 -14.20
CA VAL A 134 1.05 -3.40 -15.40
C VAL A 134 0.92 -4.20 -16.71
N SER A 135 0.94 -5.54 -16.68
CA SER A 135 0.73 -6.40 -17.85
C SER A 135 -0.70 -6.96 -17.94
N GLY A 136 -1.71 -6.09 -18.08
CA GLY A 136 -2.98 -6.37 -18.80
C GLY A 136 -3.85 -7.60 -18.45
N GLY A 137 -3.62 -8.31 -17.35
CA GLY A 137 -4.42 -9.47 -16.96
C GLY A 137 -5.37 -9.14 -15.82
N VAL A 138 -6.67 -9.44 -15.97
CA VAL A 138 -7.63 -9.46 -14.85
C VAL A 138 -7.22 -10.60 -13.92
N GLN A 139 -6.38 -10.32 -12.93
CA GLN A 139 -6.05 -11.25 -11.87
C GLN A 139 -6.65 -10.74 -10.57
N ALA A 140 -7.85 -11.24 -10.28
CA ALA A 140 -8.47 -11.10 -8.97
C ALA A 140 -7.56 -11.78 -7.94
N GLY A 141 -6.88 -10.99 -7.08
CA GLY A 141 -6.34 -11.51 -5.81
C GLY A 141 -4.91 -11.18 -5.39
N ALA A 142 -4.16 -10.30 -6.07
CA ALA A 142 -2.72 -10.09 -5.74
C ALA A 142 -2.32 -8.69 -5.25
N SER A 143 -3.19 -7.95 -4.53
CA SER A 143 -2.85 -6.64 -3.96
C SER A 143 -2.80 -6.68 -2.42
N VAL A 144 -1.95 -7.56 -1.87
CA VAL A 144 -1.97 -7.88 -0.42
C VAL A 144 -1.35 -6.79 0.48
N ALA A 145 -0.78 -5.71 -0.07
CA ALA A 145 0.00 -4.78 0.76
C ALA A 145 -0.37 -3.29 0.65
N GLY A 146 -1.62 -2.99 0.27
CA GLY A 146 -2.11 -1.60 0.21
C GLY A 146 -3.62 -1.51 -0.01
N GLY A 147 -4.40 -2.33 0.71
CA GLY A 147 -5.79 -2.68 0.39
C GLY A 147 -6.81 -1.55 0.20
N ALA A 148 -6.49 -0.30 0.55
CA ALA A 148 -7.31 0.85 0.18
C ALA A 148 -6.81 1.53 -1.11
N ALA A 149 -5.52 1.83 -1.21
CA ALA A 149 -4.94 2.55 -2.34
C ALA A 149 -4.97 1.73 -3.64
N SER A 150 -4.66 0.43 -3.58
CA SER A 150 -4.65 -0.45 -4.76
C SER A 150 -6.06 -0.70 -5.33
N ALA A 151 -7.07 -0.84 -4.47
CA ALA A 151 -8.46 -1.02 -4.87
C ALA A 151 -9.05 0.25 -5.51
N MET A 152 -8.70 1.44 -5.00
CA MET A 152 -9.10 2.72 -5.62
C MET A 152 -8.39 3.00 -6.94
N THR A 153 -7.09 2.67 -7.07
CA THR A 153 -6.36 2.83 -8.34
C THR A 153 -6.91 1.91 -9.42
N MET A 154 -7.32 0.68 -9.07
CA MET A 154 -8.00 -0.23 -9.99
C MET A 154 -9.36 0.32 -10.44
N ALA A 155 -10.17 0.84 -9.52
CA ALA A 155 -11.47 1.44 -9.83
C ALA A 155 -11.34 2.71 -10.69
N ALA A 156 -10.34 3.55 -10.41
CA ALA A 156 -10.02 4.72 -11.22
C ALA A 156 -9.46 4.34 -12.61
N GLY A 157 -8.66 3.27 -12.70
CA GLY A 157 -8.17 2.72 -13.96
C GLY A 157 -9.29 2.18 -14.85
N THR A 158 -10.27 1.48 -14.27
CA THR A 158 -11.45 0.98 -14.99
C THR A 158 -12.39 2.11 -15.45
N ALA A 159 -12.50 3.19 -14.67
CA ALA A 159 -13.26 4.38 -15.06
C ALA A 159 -12.54 5.19 -16.17
N ALA A 160 -11.20 5.23 -16.15
CA ALA A 160 -10.41 5.87 -17.20
C ALA A 160 -10.40 5.08 -18.52
N SER A 161 -10.49 3.74 -18.46
CA SER A 161 -10.58 2.88 -19.65
C SER A 161 -11.96 2.89 -20.33
N GLN A 162 -13.00 3.41 -19.67
CA GLN A 162 -14.35 3.55 -20.24
C GLN A 162 -14.48 4.70 -21.25
N GLY A 163 -13.44 5.52 -21.46
CA GLY A 163 -13.42 6.57 -22.50
C GLY A 163 -12.91 6.09 -23.88
N GLY A 164 -12.73 4.79 -24.08
CA GLY A 164 -12.30 4.20 -25.36
C GLY A 164 -13.44 4.05 -26.36
N ALA A 165 -13.07 3.97 -27.65
CA ALA A 165 -13.86 3.80 -28.88
C ALA A 165 -15.36 3.36 -28.81
N ASP A 166 -15.72 2.49 -27.87
CA ASP A 166 -17.09 2.02 -27.63
C ASP A 166 -18.06 3.15 -27.24
N ASP A 167 -17.60 4.22 -26.58
CA ASP A 167 -18.46 5.33 -26.10
C ASP A 167 -18.99 6.20 -27.25
N TYR A 168 -18.28 6.24 -28.39
CA TYR A 168 -18.69 6.98 -29.58
C TYR A 168 -19.61 6.18 -30.51
N GLY A 169 -19.54 4.84 -30.45
CA GLY A 169 -20.33 3.94 -31.30
C GLY A 169 -21.83 4.16 -31.15
N TYR A 170 -22.32 4.38 -29.92
CA TYR A 170 -23.73 4.70 -29.67
C TYR A 170 -24.20 5.99 -30.37
N PHE A 171 -23.37 7.04 -30.36
CA PHE A 171 -23.71 8.30 -31.02
C PHE A 171 -23.69 8.15 -32.54
N VAL A 172 -22.72 7.41 -33.08
CA VAL A 172 -22.63 7.08 -34.50
C VAL A 172 -23.86 6.28 -34.95
N ASP A 173 -24.25 5.25 -34.21
CA ASP A 173 -25.47 4.48 -34.47
C ASP A 173 -26.72 5.35 -34.44
N SER A 174 -26.79 6.30 -33.50
CA SER A 174 -27.93 7.22 -33.39
C SER A 174 -28.07 8.18 -34.58
N LEU A 175 -26.97 8.50 -35.29
CA LEU A 175 -27.01 9.31 -36.52
C LEU A 175 -27.68 8.55 -37.67
N PHE A 176 -27.37 7.25 -37.78
CA PHE A 176 -27.83 6.40 -38.89
C PHE A 176 -29.10 5.61 -38.59
N ARG A 177 -29.61 5.69 -37.36
CA ARG A 177 -30.85 5.00 -36.96
C ARG A 177 -32.04 5.52 -37.78
N ASP A 178 -32.69 4.60 -38.48
CA ASP A 178 -33.92 4.80 -39.25
C ASP A 178 -35.04 3.88 -38.72
N ASP A 179 -36.30 4.17 -39.00
CA ASP A 179 -37.48 3.43 -38.48
C ASP A 179 -37.69 2.06 -39.19
N ARG A 180 -36.85 1.75 -40.18
CA ARG A 180 -36.89 0.50 -40.94
C ARG A 180 -35.91 -0.51 -40.36
N PRO A 181 -36.32 -1.76 -40.08
CA PRO A 181 -35.38 -2.83 -39.71
C PRO A 181 -34.59 -3.27 -40.96
N ALA A 182 -33.57 -2.51 -41.33
CA ALA A 182 -32.57 -2.89 -42.32
C ALA A 182 -31.31 -3.41 -41.61
N ALA A 183 -30.58 -4.33 -42.24
CA ALA A 183 -29.33 -4.84 -41.70
C ALA A 183 -28.31 -3.70 -41.57
N VAL A 184 -27.84 -3.45 -40.36
CA VAL A 184 -26.81 -2.44 -40.07
C VAL A 184 -25.47 -3.02 -40.51
N SER A 185 -24.87 -2.48 -41.58
CA SER A 185 -23.48 -2.78 -41.92
C SER A 185 -22.58 -1.72 -41.28
N ASP A 186 -21.67 -2.15 -40.41
CA ASP A 186 -20.58 -1.29 -39.93
C ASP A 186 -19.62 -1.04 -41.11
N ASP A 187 -19.64 0.18 -41.62
CA ASP A 187 -19.14 0.50 -42.95
C ASP A 187 -18.19 1.71 -42.90
N ALA A 188 -17.44 1.99 -43.97
CA ALA A 188 -16.44 3.07 -43.99
C ALA A 188 -17.00 4.46 -43.58
N ALA A 189 -18.32 4.64 -43.72
CA ALA A 189 -19.07 5.79 -43.22
C ALA A 189 -18.99 5.94 -41.68
N HIS A 190 -19.22 4.88 -40.90
CA HIS A 190 -19.17 4.92 -39.43
C HIS A 190 -17.76 5.23 -38.92
N ALA A 191 -16.73 4.65 -39.57
CA ALA A 191 -15.34 4.94 -39.25
C ALA A 191 -14.95 6.40 -39.53
N THR A 192 -15.51 7.01 -40.59
CA THR A 192 -15.28 8.42 -40.92
C THR A 192 -15.96 9.34 -39.92
N VAL A 193 -17.23 9.07 -39.59
CA VAL A 193 -17.99 9.84 -38.58
C VAL A 193 -17.30 9.78 -37.21
N THR A 194 -16.88 8.59 -36.78
CA THR A 194 -16.16 8.39 -35.51
C THR A 194 -14.89 9.23 -35.47
N ARG A 195 -14.11 9.24 -36.56
CA ARG A 195 -12.86 10.01 -36.63
C ARG A 195 -13.10 11.51 -36.55
N ILE A 196 -14.12 12.02 -37.25
CA ILE A 196 -14.51 13.44 -37.18
C ILE A 196 -14.94 13.76 -35.75
N PHE A 197 -15.84 12.96 -35.15
CA PHE A 197 -16.29 13.18 -33.77
C PHE A 197 -15.14 13.20 -32.78
N VAL A 198 -14.23 12.22 -32.83
CA VAL A 198 -13.05 12.16 -31.95
C VAL A 198 -12.15 13.37 -32.16
N GLN A 199 -11.83 13.72 -33.41
CA GLN A 199 -10.97 14.86 -33.71
C GLN A 199 -11.60 16.18 -33.21
N THR A 200 -12.89 16.40 -33.46
CA THR A 200 -13.58 17.62 -33.06
C THR A 200 -13.71 17.73 -31.54
N LEU A 201 -14.08 16.64 -30.85
CA LEU A 201 -14.31 16.64 -29.40
C LEU A 201 -13.01 16.73 -28.59
N THR A 202 -11.88 16.34 -29.16
CA THR A 202 -10.56 16.44 -28.51
C THR A 202 -9.93 17.84 -28.59
N HIS A 203 -10.29 18.66 -29.58
CA HIS A 203 -9.70 19.97 -29.81
C HIS A 203 -10.55 21.08 -29.18
N ASP A 204 -11.58 21.55 -29.90
CA ASP A 204 -12.39 22.72 -29.50
C ASP A 204 -13.86 22.37 -29.21
N GLY A 205 -14.28 21.15 -29.51
CA GLY A 205 -15.65 20.69 -29.36
C GLY A 205 -16.66 21.46 -30.21
N GLN A 206 -16.20 22.23 -31.20
CA GLN A 206 -17.03 22.93 -32.18
C GLN A 206 -16.93 22.22 -33.53
N LEU A 207 -18.07 21.74 -34.02
CA LEU A 207 -18.14 21.08 -35.32
C LEU A 207 -17.96 22.12 -36.43
N ALA A 208 -16.93 21.94 -37.26
CA ALA A 208 -16.68 22.82 -38.40
C ALA A 208 -17.88 22.78 -39.36
N ALA A 209 -18.20 23.91 -39.98
CA ALA A 209 -19.34 24.00 -40.90
C ALA A 209 -19.22 23.03 -42.09
N GLU A 210 -17.98 22.79 -42.55
CA GLU A 210 -17.66 21.82 -43.61
C GLU A 210 -17.96 20.38 -43.16
N ASP A 211 -17.45 19.98 -41.98
CA ASP A 211 -17.70 18.65 -41.40
C ASP A 211 -19.19 18.43 -41.12
N ARG A 212 -19.89 19.44 -40.59
CA ARG A 212 -21.34 19.40 -40.38
C ARG A 212 -22.10 19.12 -41.67
N THR A 213 -21.75 19.82 -42.75
CA THR A 213 -22.40 19.68 -44.06
C THR A 213 -22.12 18.30 -44.66
N TYR A 214 -20.88 17.82 -44.56
CA TYR A 214 -20.47 16.50 -45.03
C TYR A 214 -21.17 15.37 -44.26
N LEU A 215 -21.21 15.45 -42.93
CA LEU A 215 -21.92 14.48 -42.08
C LEU A 215 -23.42 14.45 -42.40
N ALA A 216 -24.04 15.62 -42.61
CA ALA A 216 -25.45 15.70 -42.96
C ALA A 216 -25.75 15.05 -44.33
N GLN A 217 -24.89 15.23 -45.33
CA GLN A 217 -25.02 14.54 -46.62
C GLN A 217 -24.96 13.01 -46.45
N LEU A 218 -24.03 12.52 -45.62
CA LEU A 218 -23.87 11.10 -45.34
C LEU A 218 -25.09 10.51 -44.61
N VAL A 219 -25.67 11.27 -43.68
CA VAL A 219 -26.91 10.90 -42.96
C VAL A 219 -28.11 10.90 -43.92
N ALA A 220 -28.28 11.95 -44.73
CA ALA A 220 -29.39 12.07 -45.68
C ALA A 220 -29.42 10.92 -46.70
N GLN A 221 -28.25 10.52 -47.21
CA GLN A 221 -28.12 9.38 -48.14
C GLN A 221 -28.63 8.05 -47.56
N ARG A 222 -28.59 7.87 -46.23
CA ARG A 222 -28.93 6.60 -45.56
C ARG A 222 -30.30 6.62 -44.86
N THR A 223 -30.80 7.78 -44.48
CA THR A 223 -32.00 7.92 -43.63
C THR A 223 -33.23 8.49 -44.37
N ASN A 224 -33.12 8.79 -45.67
CA ASN A 224 -34.17 9.44 -46.47
C ASN A 224 -34.64 10.80 -45.88
N LEU A 225 -33.82 11.41 -45.03
CA LEU A 225 -34.06 12.73 -44.47
C LEU A 225 -33.76 13.81 -45.51
N THR A 226 -34.46 14.94 -45.42
CA THR A 226 -34.05 16.15 -46.14
C THR A 226 -32.72 16.65 -45.61
N GLN A 227 -31.95 17.38 -46.42
CA GLN A 227 -30.66 17.93 -45.99
C GLN A 227 -30.79 18.78 -44.71
N ALA A 228 -31.86 19.59 -44.60
CA ALA A 228 -32.10 20.43 -43.42
C ALA A 228 -32.43 19.60 -42.16
N ASP A 229 -33.15 18.48 -42.30
CA ASP A 229 -33.44 17.58 -41.17
C ASP A 229 -32.21 16.77 -40.76
N ALA A 230 -31.38 16.36 -41.72
CA ALA A 230 -30.12 15.66 -41.47
C ALA A 230 -29.12 16.55 -40.72
N GLU A 231 -29.00 17.82 -41.12
CA GLU A 231 -28.19 18.81 -40.41
C GLU A 231 -28.64 19.01 -38.96
N ARG A 232 -29.95 19.13 -38.71
CA ARG A 232 -30.50 19.22 -37.36
C ARG A 232 -30.17 17.98 -36.52
N ARG A 233 -30.28 16.79 -37.11
CA ARG A 233 -29.94 15.53 -36.44
C ARG A 233 -28.45 15.47 -36.07
N VAL A 234 -27.56 15.88 -36.98
CA VAL A 234 -26.12 15.96 -36.71
C VAL A 234 -25.85 16.90 -35.53
N ASP A 235 -26.46 18.08 -35.52
CA ASP A 235 -26.29 19.06 -34.43
C ASP A 235 -26.76 18.49 -33.08
N GLU A 236 -27.93 17.85 -33.04
CA GLU A 236 -28.49 17.26 -31.82
C GLU A 236 -27.63 16.11 -31.27
N VAL A 237 -27.18 15.20 -32.14
CA VAL A 237 -26.36 14.06 -31.73
C VAL A 237 -24.97 14.53 -31.31
N PHE A 238 -24.37 15.47 -32.05
CA PHE A 238 -23.08 16.05 -31.69
C PHE A 238 -23.17 16.80 -30.34
N ALA A 239 -24.25 17.54 -30.08
CA ALA A 239 -24.47 18.20 -28.80
C ALA A 239 -24.58 17.19 -27.64
N LYS A 240 -25.27 16.05 -27.86
CA LYS A 240 -25.34 14.95 -26.86
C LYS A 240 -23.99 14.29 -26.63
N ALA A 241 -23.23 14.02 -27.70
CA ALA A 241 -21.89 13.45 -27.61
C ALA A 241 -20.94 14.38 -26.84
N ARG A 242 -20.96 15.68 -27.15
CA ARG A 242 -20.19 16.71 -26.44
C ARG A 242 -20.54 16.75 -24.95
N LYS A 243 -21.84 16.71 -24.62
CA LYS A 243 -22.29 16.69 -23.23
C LYS A 243 -21.80 15.44 -22.50
N ALA A 244 -21.91 14.26 -23.11
CA ALA A 244 -21.44 13.01 -22.52
C ALA A 244 -19.93 13.03 -22.25
N VAL A 245 -19.13 13.54 -23.18
CA VAL A 245 -17.68 13.70 -23.01
C VAL A 245 -17.34 14.67 -21.87
N GLU A 246 -18.04 15.81 -21.78
CA GLU A 246 -17.82 16.76 -20.68
C GLU A 246 -18.26 16.18 -19.32
N ASP A 247 -19.38 15.46 -19.27
CA ASP A 247 -19.85 14.76 -18.06
C ASP A 247 -18.86 13.66 -17.64
N ALA A 248 -18.32 12.89 -18.59
CA ALA A 248 -17.28 11.88 -18.34
C ALA A 248 -15.97 12.51 -17.86
N LYS A 249 -15.54 13.64 -18.45
CA LYS A 249 -14.37 14.41 -18.01
C LYS A 249 -14.56 14.97 -16.60
N LEU A 250 -15.76 15.46 -16.28
CA LEU A 250 -16.11 15.93 -14.94
C LEU A 250 -16.07 14.77 -13.94
N ALA A 251 -16.67 13.63 -14.28
CA ALA A 251 -16.68 12.43 -13.44
C ALA A 251 -15.26 11.90 -13.21
N ALA A 252 -14.42 11.86 -14.25
CA ALA A 252 -13.02 11.48 -14.15
C ALA A 252 -12.22 12.43 -13.26
N LYS A 253 -12.42 13.75 -13.39
CA LYS A 253 -11.82 14.75 -12.49
C LYS A 253 -12.26 14.57 -11.04
N GLN A 254 -13.56 14.39 -10.80
CA GLN A 254 -14.10 14.17 -9.46
C GLN A 254 -13.59 12.87 -8.83
N ALA A 255 -13.49 11.80 -9.62
CA ALA A 255 -12.91 10.53 -9.18
C ALA A 255 -11.42 10.70 -8.84
N ALA A 256 -10.65 11.38 -9.69
CA ALA A 256 -9.24 11.68 -9.45
C ALA A 256 -9.03 12.57 -8.20
N ASP A 257 -9.86 13.59 -7.99
CA ASP A 257 -9.82 14.46 -6.82
C ASP A 257 -10.15 13.68 -5.54
N THR A 258 -11.16 12.80 -5.60
CA THR A 258 -11.55 11.95 -4.48
C THR A 258 -10.44 10.96 -4.14
N ALA A 259 -9.89 10.29 -5.15
CA ALA A 259 -8.77 9.36 -4.98
C ALA A 259 -7.55 10.08 -4.38
N SER A 260 -7.22 11.29 -4.87
CA SER A 260 -6.11 12.10 -4.36
C SER A 260 -6.32 12.49 -2.89
N LYS A 261 -7.53 12.91 -2.50
CA LYS A 261 -7.87 13.24 -1.11
C LYS A 261 -7.76 12.03 -0.19
N VAL A 262 -8.27 10.88 -0.62
CA VAL A 262 -8.19 9.65 0.19
C VAL A 262 -6.76 9.14 0.27
N ALA A 263 -5.98 9.22 -0.81
CA ALA A 263 -4.57 8.86 -0.82
C ALA A 263 -3.76 9.75 0.13
N ALA A 264 -3.94 11.08 0.07
CA ALA A 264 -3.29 12.03 0.96
C ALA A 264 -3.65 11.78 2.43
N TRP A 265 -4.94 11.58 2.73
CA TRP A 265 -5.42 11.29 4.08
C TRP A 265 -4.84 9.95 4.59
N THR A 266 -4.86 8.90 3.76
CA THR A 266 -4.29 7.58 4.10
C THR A 266 -2.78 7.68 4.35
N ALA A 267 -2.04 8.39 3.49
CA ALA A 267 -0.60 8.56 3.65
C ALA A 267 -0.24 9.27 4.95
N LEU A 268 -1.00 10.30 5.34
CA LEU A 268 -0.78 11.03 6.59
C LEU A 268 -0.99 10.12 7.83
N TRP A 269 -2.06 9.31 7.84
CA TRP A 269 -2.26 8.39 8.97
C TRP A 269 -1.30 7.21 8.97
N MET A 270 -0.91 6.72 7.80
CA MET A 270 0.15 5.71 7.70
C MET A 270 1.46 6.24 8.26
N PHE A 271 1.81 7.50 7.96
CA PHE A 271 2.96 8.17 8.55
C PHE A 271 2.86 8.22 10.09
N VAL A 272 1.72 8.65 10.63
CA VAL A 272 1.49 8.67 12.09
C VAL A 272 1.58 7.26 12.70
N ALA A 273 0.98 6.26 12.07
CA ALA A 273 1.01 4.87 12.53
C ALA A 273 2.44 4.30 12.55
N LEU A 274 3.25 4.61 11.52
CA LEU A 274 4.65 4.22 11.45
C LEU A 274 5.49 4.89 12.55
N LEU A 275 5.26 6.17 12.84
CA LEU A 275 5.91 6.85 13.97
C LEU A 275 5.55 6.21 15.31
N CYS A 276 4.28 5.86 15.51
CA CYS A 276 3.86 5.10 16.69
C CYS A 276 4.57 3.74 16.75
N GLY A 277 4.64 2.99 15.65
CA GLY A 277 5.35 1.71 15.57
C GLY A 277 6.81 1.83 15.98
N ALA A 278 7.54 2.80 15.41
CA ALA A 278 8.94 3.08 15.74
C ALA A 278 9.13 3.42 17.22
N PHE A 279 8.25 4.26 17.77
CA PHE A 279 8.27 4.66 19.18
C PHE A 279 8.03 3.45 20.10
N PHE A 280 6.99 2.66 19.85
CA PHE A 280 6.64 1.52 20.69
C PHE A 280 7.64 0.37 20.57
N ALA A 281 8.27 0.16 19.41
CA ALA A 281 9.37 -0.80 19.28
C ALA A 281 10.57 -0.39 20.14
N SER A 282 10.95 0.88 20.07
CA SER A 282 12.06 1.44 20.86
C SER A 282 11.77 1.34 22.36
N LEU A 283 10.56 1.71 22.78
CA LEU A 283 10.12 1.65 24.17
C LEU A 283 10.09 0.20 24.66
N ALA A 284 9.45 -0.72 23.94
CA ALA A 284 9.32 -2.13 24.33
C ALA A 284 10.67 -2.85 24.40
N ALA A 285 11.64 -2.46 23.58
CA ALA A 285 12.99 -3.00 23.64
C ALA A 285 13.69 -2.69 24.97
N THR A 286 13.44 -1.53 25.59
CA THR A 286 13.96 -1.25 26.95
C THR A 286 13.39 -2.19 28.00
N PHE A 287 12.12 -2.59 27.87
CA PHE A 287 11.51 -3.58 28.76
C PHE A 287 12.09 -4.98 28.52
N GLY A 288 12.33 -5.34 27.27
CA GLY A 288 13.01 -6.59 26.90
C GLY A 288 14.43 -6.68 27.46
N GLY A 289 15.22 -5.61 27.26
CA GLY A 289 16.59 -5.49 27.74
C GLY A 289 16.69 -5.55 29.27
N ARG A 290 15.82 -4.84 30.00
CA ARG A 290 15.78 -4.92 31.47
C ARG A 290 15.54 -6.34 31.99
N ARG A 291 14.66 -7.11 31.34
CA ARG A 291 14.39 -8.51 31.72
C ARG A 291 15.57 -9.44 31.41
N ARG A 292 16.31 -9.18 30.33
CA ARG A 292 17.58 -9.86 30.04
C ARG A 292 18.60 -9.57 31.15
N ASP A 293 18.70 -8.30 31.56
CA ASP A 293 19.76 -7.87 32.49
C ASP A 293 19.52 -8.31 33.94
N ALA A 294 18.26 -8.56 34.31
CA ALA A 294 17.86 -9.06 35.64
C ALA A 294 18.28 -10.52 35.92
N VAL A 295 18.75 -11.29 34.94
CA VAL A 295 19.23 -12.66 35.16
C VAL A 295 20.60 -12.63 35.86
N VAL A 296 20.67 -13.19 37.07
CA VAL A 296 21.89 -13.39 37.86
C VAL A 296 22.40 -14.81 37.58
N TYR A 297 23.65 -14.96 37.16
CA TYR A 297 24.28 -16.26 37.04
C TYR A 297 24.57 -16.79 38.45
N LEU A 298 24.12 -18.01 38.76
CA LEU A 298 24.58 -18.71 39.95
C LEU A 298 26.04 -19.08 39.71
N GLU A 299 26.96 -18.46 40.43
CA GLU A 299 28.33 -18.95 40.48
C GLU A 299 28.31 -20.38 41.03
N PRO A 300 28.84 -21.39 40.32
CA PRO A 300 29.07 -22.68 40.94
C PRO A 300 30.05 -22.43 42.10
N ALA A 301 29.59 -22.61 43.33
CA ALA A 301 30.39 -22.49 44.54
C ALA A 301 31.75 -23.17 44.29
N GLY A 302 32.82 -22.39 44.45
CA GLY A 302 34.15 -22.73 43.95
C GLY A 302 34.52 -24.19 44.21
N TYR A 303 34.85 -24.90 43.14
CA TYR A 303 35.57 -26.16 43.27
C TYR A 303 36.94 -25.82 43.87
N ILE A 304 37.11 -26.02 45.17
CA ILE A 304 38.42 -26.00 45.82
C ILE A 304 39.04 -27.37 45.52
N PRO A 305 40.05 -27.49 44.64
CA PRO A 305 40.77 -28.74 44.51
C PRO A 305 41.46 -29.02 45.84
N VAL A 306 41.08 -30.13 46.48
CA VAL A 306 41.80 -30.64 47.66
C VAL A 306 43.22 -30.94 47.21
N SER A 307 44.19 -30.14 47.65
CA SER A 307 45.60 -30.42 47.42
C SER A 307 45.96 -31.76 48.08
N ALA A 308 46.48 -32.70 47.29
CA ALA A 308 46.96 -33.97 47.78
C ALA A 308 48.09 -33.76 48.81
N PRO A 309 48.17 -34.57 49.88
CA PRO A 309 49.19 -34.40 50.91
C PRO A 309 50.59 -34.64 50.32
N THR A 310 51.48 -33.67 50.52
CA THR A 310 52.89 -33.73 50.15
C THR A 310 53.55 -34.96 50.79
N ALA A 311 54.07 -35.88 49.98
CA ALA A 311 54.90 -36.97 50.48
C ALA A 311 56.22 -36.39 50.99
N ILE A 312 56.45 -36.50 52.29
CA ILE A 312 57.73 -36.19 52.93
C ILE A 312 58.74 -37.25 52.47
N ARG A 313 59.87 -36.80 51.91
CA ARG A 313 61.11 -37.56 51.84
C ARG A 313 62.19 -36.78 52.57
#